data_AF-A0A8T4LAD1-F1
#
_entry.id   AF-A0A8T4LAD1-F1
#
_cell.length_a   1.000
_cell.length_b   1.000
_cell.length_c   1.000
_cell.angle_alpha   90.00
_cell.angle_beta   90.00
_cell.angle_gamma   90.00
#
_symmetry.space_group_name_H-M   'P 1'
#
loop_
_entity.id
_entity.type
_entity.pdbx_description
1 polymer ?
#
loop_
_entity_poly.entity_id
_entity_poly.type
_entity_poly.pdbx_seq_one_letter_code
_entity_poly.pdbx_strand_id
1 'polypeptide(L)'
;MATLRKFIGKVPLVKRVTIQTRAGPREIVKPALRPWMRQESTAYAGKKENEPEANAQYKKDVAELAQEYAKEVDRFAGHPRSRIVDSARRMAEVLEYLAALPEKPHANEVLAGLAFAKGLEKGRLQEYANSLVRLQRLRKKLFYGSTIKIRELVNADILHKVDVVLRRAPKIMNPAEIAEKAGIASTKINRDAVATAVNVLSTMKLAQKQPLSAKGKSFRVVNAWYRHRVRSSPEENTQYQLMQALAKGPHTGEQLQEALDLRSNSGTQEALNTAISRGLATASRGRSGTLALTITELGKELLEEQAGRKRIVPRLRRKLLGEKNHGLTPTEEYSYQSLLRWARVQAFRAENPGLTDAQVAERMGEMKWYPTFINRKNWVLPVNAQSPEARIRRAQKLWHVMRERDPKLAPFLARKIEADAAAHGIPVEKEVPANGLQQHVRNMGFRLLRPNEEGLLLTRPQEDALVARFTMAPEMQTLSPAGHAAMLEFLERVTTLSPGALHRLRQAWRV
;
A
#
# COMPACT_ATOMS: atom_id res chain seq x y z
N MET A 1 2.33 -48.63 25.73
CA MET A 1 1.84 -47.87 24.56
C MET A 1 0.31 -47.80 24.62
N ALA A 2 -0.24 -46.68 24.17
CA ALA A 2 -1.64 -46.42 23.81
C ALA A 2 -2.65 -45.96 24.91
N THR A 3 -2.90 -44.65 24.85
CA THR A 3 -4.21 -43.96 24.90
C THR A 3 -4.98 -43.79 26.23
N LEU A 4 -4.71 -42.65 26.87
CA LEU A 4 -5.60 -41.91 27.78
C LEU A 4 -6.46 -40.92 26.99
N ARG A 5 -7.77 -41.15 26.83
CA ARG A 5 -8.80 -40.09 26.66
C ARG A 5 -10.17 -40.57 27.15
N LYS A 6 -10.46 -40.28 28.42
CA LYS A 6 -11.82 -40.06 28.94
C LYS A 6 -11.97 -38.57 29.19
N PHE A 7 -12.95 -37.93 28.55
CA PHE A 7 -13.83 -36.86 29.09
C PHE A 7 -14.69 -36.34 27.91
N ILE A 8 -15.83 -37.00 27.69
CA ILE A 8 -16.91 -36.48 26.85
C ILE A 8 -17.78 -35.63 27.77
N GLY A 9 -17.50 -34.33 27.80
CA GLY A 9 -18.28 -33.30 28.46
C GLY A 9 -19.10 -32.53 27.44
N LYS A 10 -20.40 -32.52 27.64
CA LYS A 10 -21.45 -31.82 26.88
C LYS A 10 -21.08 -30.36 26.56
N VAL A 11 -21.19 -29.96 25.29
CA VAL A 11 -21.40 -28.56 24.89
C VAL A 11 -22.70 -28.51 24.08
N PRO A 12 -23.70 -27.71 24.47
CA PRO A 12 -24.97 -27.66 23.77
C PRO A 12 -24.80 -27.01 22.40
N LEU A 13 -25.36 -27.66 21.38
CA LEU A 13 -25.59 -27.07 20.06
C LEU A 13 -26.28 -25.71 20.23
N VAL A 14 -25.60 -24.65 19.78
CA VAL A 14 -26.22 -23.33 19.59
C VAL A 14 -27.40 -23.52 18.64
N LYS A 15 -28.61 -23.29 19.17
CA LYS A 15 -29.87 -23.35 18.43
C LYS A 15 -29.76 -22.51 17.15
N ARG A 16 -29.89 -23.16 15.99
CA ARG A 16 -30.30 -22.48 14.75
C ARG A 16 -31.66 -21.85 15.02
N VAL A 17 -31.74 -20.53 15.05
CA VAL A 17 -33.02 -19.84 14.91
C VAL A 17 -33.36 -19.89 13.43
N THR A 18 -34.05 -20.96 13.02
CA THR A 18 -34.69 -21.03 11.70
C THR A 18 -36.00 -20.26 11.81
N ILE A 19 -36.05 -19.03 11.29
CA ILE A 19 -37.32 -18.33 11.10
C ILE A 19 -37.95 -18.93 9.84
N GLN A 20 -38.91 -19.85 10.02
CA GLN A 20 -39.77 -20.29 8.93
C GLN A 20 -40.78 -19.19 8.62
N THR A 21 -40.52 -18.39 7.59
CA THR A 21 -41.58 -17.64 6.90
C THR A 21 -42.12 -18.50 5.75
N ARG A 22 -43.42 -18.39 5.48
CA ARG A 22 -44.16 -19.13 4.42
C ARG A 22 -43.71 -18.83 2.98
N ALA A 23 -42.58 -18.16 2.78
CA ALA A 23 -42.10 -17.72 1.47
C ALA A 23 -40.70 -18.25 1.15
N GLY A 24 -40.52 -19.57 1.23
CA GLY A 24 -39.31 -20.28 0.76
C GLY A 24 -37.99 -19.86 1.43
N PRO A 25 -36.91 -20.64 1.26
CA PRO A 25 -35.59 -20.21 1.66
C PRO A 25 -35.11 -19.12 0.68
N ARG A 26 -35.27 -17.85 1.06
CA ARG A 26 -34.49 -16.79 0.40
C ARG A 26 -33.03 -16.97 0.78
N GLU A 27 -32.15 -17.18 -0.20
CA GLU A 27 -30.71 -17.07 0.01
C GLU A 27 -30.39 -15.64 0.46
N ILE A 28 -30.06 -15.51 1.73
CA ILE A 28 -29.66 -14.27 2.36
C ILE A 28 -28.19 -14.04 1.97
N VAL A 29 -27.95 -13.18 0.99
CA VAL A 29 -26.61 -12.63 0.74
C VAL A 29 -26.27 -11.72 1.92
N LYS A 30 -25.62 -12.27 2.95
CA LYS A 30 -25.01 -11.46 4.02
C LYS A 30 -24.06 -10.45 3.37
N PRO A 31 -24.21 -9.14 3.58
CA PRO A 31 -23.21 -8.20 3.10
C PRO A 31 -21.91 -8.50 3.86
N ALA A 32 -20.96 -9.13 3.18
CA ALA A 32 -19.61 -9.33 3.71
C ALA A 32 -18.99 -7.94 3.90
N LEU A 33 -19.00 -7.45 5.14
CA LEU A 33 -18.22 -6.28 5.52
C LEU A 33 -16.76 -6.56 5.18
N ARG A 34 -16.24 -5.81 4.20
CA ARG A 34 -14.91 -6.04 3.68
C ARG A 34 -13.86 -5.62 4.73
N PRO A 35 -12.76 -6.37 4.89
CA PRO A 35 -11.73 -6.12 5.92
C PRO A 35 -11.16 -4.68 5.96
N TRP A 36 -11.20 -3.96 4.84
CA TRP A 36 -10.62 -2.61 4.73
C TRP A 36 -11.48 -1.49 5.32
N MET A 37 -12.76 -1.74 5.66
CA MET A 37 -13.56 -0.78 6.45
C MET A 37 -13.08 -0.68 7.91
N ARG A 38 -12.17 -1.55 8.36
CA ARG A 38 -11.56 -1.51 9.71
C ARG A 38 -10.29 -0.65 9.81
N GLN A 39 -9.70 -0.21 8.70
CA GLN A 39 -8.34 0.37 8.71
C GLN A 39 -8.25 1.90 8.75
N GLU A 40 -9.34 2.63 8.50
CA GLU A 40 -9.35 4.11 8.61
C GLU A 40 -10.00 4.64 9.91
N SER A 41 -10.64 3.79 10.73
CA SER A 41 -11.23 4.21 12.00
C SER A 41 -10.18 4.63 13.04
N THR A 42 -8.92 4.21 12.86
CA THR A 42 -7.81 4.51 13.79
C THR A 42 -7.32 5.95 13.73
N ALA A 43 -7.67 6.73 12.70
CA ALA A 43 -7.28 8.14 12.59
C ALA A 43 -8.12 9.08 13.49
N TYR A 44 -9.18 8.58 14.14
CA TYR A 44 -10.05 9.33 15.04
C TYR A 44 -10.00 8.81 16.49
N ALA A 45 -8.91 8.15 16.88
CA ALA A 45 -8.67 7.67 18.25
C ALA A 45 -8.41 8.84 19.22
N GLY A 46 -9.46 9.62 19.51
CA GLY A 46 -9.50 10.58 20.61
C GLY A 46 -10.09 9.96 21.87
N LYS A 47 -9.23 9.74 22.88
CA LYS A 47 -9.49 9.36 24.29
C LYS A 47 -10.14 7.98 24.53
N LYS A 48 -9.27 7.04 24.92
CA LYS A 48 -9.50 5.59 25.14
C LYS A 48 -10.08 5.18 26.49
N GLU A 49 -10.61 6.09 27.30
CA GLU A 49 -10.97 5.71 28.68
C GLU A 49 -12.34 5.02 28.84
N ASN A 50 -13.18 4.91 27.79
CA ASN A 50 -14.53 4.28 27.89
C ASN A 50 -14.97 3.45 26.66
N GLU A 51 -14.05 3.01 25.79
CA GLU A 51 -14.37 2.30 24.53
C GLU A 51 -15.18 0.99 24.67
N PRO A 52 -14.90 0.07 25.63
CA PRO A 52 -15.61 -1.21 25.71
C PRO A 52 -17.07 -1.05 26.17
N GLU A 53 -17.35 -0.17 27.14
CA GLU A 53 -18.70 0.10 27.61
C GLU A 53 -19.55 0.82 26.56
N ALA A 54 -18.96 1.81 25.86
CA ALA A 54 -19.64 2.52 24.78
C ALA A 54 -19.96 1.60 23.59
N ASN A 55 -19.10 0.62 23.28
CA ASN A 55 -19.35 -0.34 22.22
C ASN A 55 -20.38 -1.41 22.64
N ALA A 56 -20.36 -1.85 23.90
CA ALA A 56 -21.38 -2.75 24.45
C ALA A 56 -22.78 -2.10 24.42
N GLN A 57 -22.89 -0.83 24.83
CA GLN A 57 -24.15 -0.09 24.76
C GLN A 57 -24.62 0.09 23.31
N TYR A 58 -23.71 0.41 22.39
CA TYR A 58 -24.02 0.47 20.95
C TYR A 58 -24.59 -0.85 20.43
N LYS A 59 -23.96 -1.98 20.74
CA LYS A 59 -24.42 -3.31 20.32
C LYS A 59 -25.80 -3.64 20.87
N LYS A 60 -26.05 -3.29 22.13
CA LYS A 60 -27.36 -3.45 22.76
C LYS A 60 -28.42 -2.58 22.07
N ASP A 61 -28.16 -1.29 21.88
CA ASP A 61 -29.08 -0.35 21.22
C ASP A 61 -29.43 -0.79 19.79
N VAL A 62 -28.44 -1.27 19.02
CA VAL A 62 -28.65 -1.79 17.66
C VAL A 62 -29.50 -3.06 17.68
N ALA A 63 -29.24 -3.97 18.63
CA ALA A 63 -30.00 -5.23 18.75
C ALA A 63 -31.46 -4.98 19.13
N GLU A 64 -31.72 -4.09 20.09
CA GLU A 64 -33.08 -3.70 20.51
C GLU A 64 -33.87 -3.09 19.35
N LEU A 65 -33.28 -2.10 18.67
CA LEU A 65 -33.93 -1.46 17.52
C LEU A 65 -34.13 -2.45 16.37
N ALA A 66 -33.17 -3.34 16.10
CA ALA A 66 -33.30 -4.35 15.05
C ALA A 66 -34.48 -5.30 15.32
N GLN A 67 -34.67 -5.71 16.58
CA GLN A 67 -35.81 -6.54 16.97
C GLN A 67 -37.15 -5.79 16.86
N GLU A 68 -37.19 -4.51 17.24
CA GLU A 68 -38.37 -3.66 17.12
C GLU A 68 -38.79 -3.49 15.65
N TYR A 69 -37.85 -3.11 14.78
CA TYR A 69 -38.13 -2.90 13.36
C TYR A 69 -38.33 -4.21 12.58
N ALA A 70 -37.76 -5.34 13.00
CA ALA A 70 -38.12 -6.65 12.44
C ALA A 70 -39.60 -6.97 12.67
N LYS A 71 -40.10 -6.75 13.89
CA LYS A 71 -41.53 -6.93 14.22
C LYS A 71 -42.42 -5.97 13.43
N GLU A 72 -42.01 -4.71 13.25
CA GLU A 72 -42.75 -3.78 12.39
C GLU A 72 -42.79 -4.26 10.94
N VAL A 73 -41.67 -4.69 10.36
CA VAL A 73 -41.61 -5.20 8.99
C VAL A 73 -42.51 -6.42 8.81
N ASP A 74 -42.52 -7.35 9.77
CA ASP A 74 -43.37 -8.54 9.76
C ASP A 74 -44.86 -8.18 9.87
N ARG A 75 -45.23 -7.20 10.71
CA ARG A 75 -46.60 -6.67 10.77
C ARG A 75 -47.06 -6.10 9.43
N PHE A 76 -46.14 -5.61 8.60
CA PHE A 76 -46.42 -5.06 7.28
C PHE A 76 -46.26 -6.07 6.13
N ALA A 77 -46.01 -7.35 6.39
CA ALA A 77 -45.69 -8.35 5.35
C ALA A 77 -46.82 -8.61 4.33
N GLY A 78 -48.06 -8.20 4.61
CA GLY A 78 -49.20 -8.30 3.70
C GLY A 78 -49.85 -6.96 3.29
N HIS A 79 -49.30 -5.83 3.73
CA HIS A 79 -49.86 -4.52 3.40
C HIS A 79 -49.35 -4.00 2.04
N PRO A 80 -50.18 -3.28 1.27
CA PRO A 80 -49.75 -2.64 0.04
C PRO A 80 -48.57 -1.69 0.32
N ARG A 81 -47.65 -1.58 -0.65
CA ARG A 81 -46.48 -0.70 -0.54
C ARG A 81 -46.94 0.71 -0.18
N SER A 82 -46.49 1.18 0.98
CA SER A 82 -46.77 2.52 1.48
C SER A 82 -45.48 3.12 2.01
N ARG A 83 -45.45 4.45 2.09
CA ARG A 83 -44.31 5.21 2.61
C ARG A 83 -43.88 4.77 4.01
N ILE A 84 -44.82 4.29 4.82
CA ILE A 84 -44.59 3.80 6.19
C ILE A 84 -43.87 2.44 6.14
N VAL A 85 -44.37 1.51 5.34
CA VAL A 85 -43.79 0.16 5.17
C VAL A 85 -42.38 0.24 4.62
N ASP A 86 -42.16 1.06 3.59
CA ASP A 86 -40.85 1.21 2.97
C ASP A 86 -39.85 1.92 3.92
N SER A 87 -40.33 2.84 4.76
CA SER A 87 -39.50 3.46 5.80
C SER A 87 -39.06 2.45 6.87
N ALA A 88 -39.95 1.56 7.33
CA ALA A 88 -39.61 0.53 8.31
C ALA A 88 -38.60 -0.48 7.74
N ARG A 89 -38.79 -0.92 6.49
CA ARG A 89 -37.84 -1.78 5.76
C ARG A 89 -36.46 -1.15 5.64
N ARG A 90 -36.37 0.13 5.27
CA ARG A 90 -35.09 0.85 5.18
C ARG A 90 -34.41 1.00 6.54
N MET A 91 -35.17 1.21 7.61
CA MET A 91 -34.59 1.24 8.97
C MET A 91 -34.04 -0.12 9.38
N ALA A 92 -34.75 -1.21 9.09
CA ALA A 92 -34.27 -2.57 9.31
C ALA A 92 -32.99 -2.86 8.52
N GLU A 93 -32.92 -2.49 7.24
CA GLU A 93 -31.70 -2.64 6.41
C GLU A 93 -30.50 -1.87 6.98
N VAL A 94 -30.72 -0.64 7.46
CA VAL A 94 -29.65 0.14 8.12
C VAL A 94 -29.20 -0.54 9.41
N LEU A 95 -30.13 -1.00 10.24
CA LEU A 95 -29.82 -1.68 11.50
C LEU A 95 -29.08 -3.00 11.29
N GLU A 96 -29.45 -3.77 10.26
CA GLU A 96 -28.74 -4.99 9.86
C GLU A 96 -27.29 -4.68 9.45
N TYR A 97 -27.09 -3.62 8.64
CA TYR A 97 -25.77 -3.13 8.29
C TYR A 97 -24.94 -2.74 9.53
N LEU A 98 -25.56 -2.05 10.49
CA LEU A 98 -24.89 -1.66 11.74
C LEU A 98 -24.57 -2.86 12.64
N ALA A 99 -25.46 -3.83 12.73
CA ALA A 99 -25.25 -5.03 13.53
C ALA A 99 -24.01 -5.81 13.08
N ALA A 100 -23.76 -5.82 11.77
CA ALA A 100 -22.62 -6.49 11.17
C ALA A 100 -21.27 -5.81 11.49
N LEU A 101 -21.24 -4.49 11.77
CA LEU A 101 -20.01 -3.74 12.02
C LEU A 101 -19.39 -4.10 13.38
N PRO A 102 -18.07 -4.33 13.48
CA PRO A 102 -17.46 -4.75 14.76
C PRO A 102 -17.50 -3.65 15.83
N GLU A 103 -17.50 -2.39 15.40
CA GLU A 103 -17.43 -1.20 16.25
C GLU A 103 -18.45 -0.17 15.79
N LYS A 104 -18.77 0.76 16.69
CA LYS A 104 -19.63 1.90 16.39
C LYS A 104 -19.05 2.75 15.24
N PRO A 105 -19.78 2.95 14.13
CA PRO A 105 -19.25 3.65 12.97
C PRO A 105 -19.38 5.17 13.05
N HIS A 106 -18.54 5.86 12.29
CA HIS A 106 -18.77 7.26 11.94
C HIS A 106 -19.88 7.36 10.88
N ALA A 107 -20.70 8.40 10.95
CA ALA A 107 -21.85 8.54 10.06
C ALA A 107 -21.43 8.54 8.57
N ASN A 108 -20.26 9.10 8.25
CA ASN A 108 -19.66 9.07 6.89
C ASN A 108 -19.41 7.64 6.38
N GLU A 109 -19.01 6.71 7.26
CA GLU A 109 -18.76 5.30 6.90
C GLU A 109 -20.06 4.58 6.59
N VAL A 110 -21.14 4.91 7.31
CA VAL A 110 -22.47 4.39 7.03
C VAL A 110 -22.99 4.92 5.70
N LEU A 111 -22.84 6.22 5.44
CA LEU A 111 -23.20 6.78 4.12
C LEU A 111 -22.37 6.16 3.00
N ALA A 112 -21.06 5.98 3.18
CA ALA A 112 -20.18 5.33 2.21
C ALA A 112 -20.63 3.89 1.90
N GLY A 113 -20.97 3.10 2.91
CA GLY A 113 -21.49 1.74 2.76
C GLY A 113 -22.80 1.71 1.99
N LEU A 114 -23.74 2.61 2.34
CA LEU A 114 -25.03 2.75 1.65
C LEU A 114 -24.85 3.19 0.19
N ALA A 115 -23.94 4.14 -0.06
CA ALA A 115 -23.66 4.65 -1.38
C ALA A 115 -22.98 3.61 -2.29
N PHE A 116 -22.18 2.71 -1.71
CA PHE A 116 -21.64 1.56 -2.42
C PHE A 116 -22.70 0.50 -2.74
N ALA A 117 -23.57 0.19 -1.77
CA ALA A 117 -24.59 -0.85 -1.91
C ALA A 117 -25.77 -0.43 -2.81
N LYS A 118 -26.16 0.84 -2.76
CA LYS A 118 -27.37 1.36 -3.42
C LYS A 118 -27.05 2.28 -4.60
N GLY A 119 -25.83 2.80 -4.70
CA GLY A 119 -25.41 3.76 -5.72
C GLY A 119 -25.31 5.20 -5.19
N LEU A 120 -24.69 6.09 -5.96
CA LEU A 120 -24.41 7.48 -5.56
C LEU A 120 -25.56 8.47 -5.83
N GLU A 121 -26.63 8.03 -6.46
CA GLU A 121 -27.74 8.89 -6.90
C GLU A 121 -28.55 9.43 -5.70
N LYS A 122 -28.87 10.74 -5.72
CA LYS A 122 -29.70 11.39 -4.69
C LYS A 122 -30.95 10.59 -4.34
N GLY A 123 -31.74 10.18 -5.34
CA GLY A 123 -32.99 9.46 -5.11
C GLY A 123 -32.79 8.17 -4.31
N ARG A 124 -31.71 7.43 -4.60
CA ARG A 124 -31.39 6.16 -3.91
C ARG A 124 -30.86 6.37 -2.49
N LEU A 125 -30.12 7.44 -2.26
CA LEU A 125 -29.48 7.71 -0.96
C LEU A 125 -30.37 8.48 0.02
N GLN A 126 -31.25 9.34 -0.47
CA GLN A 126 -32.00 10.29 0.35
C GLN A 126 -32.86 9.58 1.40
N GLU A 127 -33.50 8.48 1.01
CA GLU A 127 -34.38 7.74 1.92
C GLU A 127 -33.60 7.07 3.04
N TYR A 128 -32.41 6.54 2.76
CA TYR A 128 -31.54 5.98 3.79
C TYR A 128 -30.94 7.07 4.69
N ALA A 129 -30.59 8.23 4.14
CA ALA A 129 -30.14 9.37 4.94
C ALA A 129 -31.23 9.86 5.91
N ASN A 130 -32.50 9.83 5.51
CA ASN A 130 -33.63 10.10 6.40
C ASN A 130 -33.75 9.05 7.51
N SER A 131 -33.57 7.76 7.19
CA SER A 131 -33.54 6.68 8.18
C SER A 131 -32.40 6.86 9.19
N LEU A 132 -31.20 7.28 8.77
CA LEU A 132 -30.08 7.56 9.68
C LEU A 132 -30.41 8.68 10.67
N VAL A 133 -31.02 9.77 10.20
CA VAL A 133 -31.45 10.87 11.09
C VAL A 133 -32.50 10.39 12.08
N ARG A 134 -33.47 9.58 11.63
CA ARG A 134 -34.53 9.03 12.49
C ARG A 134 -33.96 8.10 13.55
N LEU A 135 -33.09 7.17 13.18
CA LEU A 135 -32.42 6.27 14.11
C LEU A 135 -31.59 7.04 15.14
N GLN A 136 -30.81 8.04 14.71
CA GLN A 136 -30.03 8.88 15.62
C GLN A 136 -30.92 9.70 16.58
N ARG A 137 -32.16 10.06 16.19
CA ARG A 137 -33.12 10.70 17.11
C ARG A 137 -33.64 9.72 18.16
N LEU A 138 -33.92 8.48 17.77
CA LEU A 138 -34.38 7.42 18.69
C LEU A 138 -33.29 6.99 19.68
N ARG A 139 -32.04 6.97 19.23
CA ARG A 139 -30.86 6.69 20.06
C ARG A 139 -29.72 7.64 19.68
N LYS A 140 -29.54 8.69 20.49
CA LYS A 140 -28.57 9.79 20.26
C LYS A 140 -27.11 9.34 20.08
N LYS A 141 -26.74 8.14 20.50
CA LYS A 141 -25.36 7.63 20.50
C LYS A 141 -25.10 6.52 19.48
N LEU A 142 -25.96 6.33 18.46
CA LEU A 142 -25.75 5.28 17.44
C LEU A 142 -24.57 5.52 16.51
N PHE A 143 -24.29 6.77 16.14
CA PHE A 143 -23.19 7.13 15.23
C PHE A 143 -22.22 8.13 15.87
N TYR A 144 -20.98 8.17 15.39
CA TYR A 144 -20.12 9.34 15.54
C TYR A 144 -20.39 10.36 14.43
N GLY A 145 -20.30 11.66 14.73
CA GLY A 145 -20.55 12.73 13.75
C GLY A 145 -22.02 13.08 13.56
N SER A 146 -22.32 13.92 12.55
CA SER A 146 -23.66 14.48 12.32
C SER A 146 -24.39 13.80 11.16
N THR A 147 -25.48 13.10 11.45
CA THR A 147 -26.39 12.54 10.43
C THR A 147 -27.19 13.62 9.69
N ILE A 148 -27.39 14.79 10.30
CA ILE A 148 -28.08 15.93 9.68
C ILE A 148 -27.25 16.45 8.50
N LYS A 149 -25.93 16.63 8.69
CA LYS A 149 -25.02 17.06 7.62
C LYS A 149 -24.97 16.07 6.45
N ILE A 150 -25.05 14.77 6.74
CA ILE A 150 -25.12 13.72 5.71
C ILE A 150 -26.39 13.84 4.89
N ARG A 151 -27.53 14.04 5.55
CA ARG A 151 -28.81 14.24 4.86
C ARG A 151 -28.80 15.50 3.99
N GLU A 152 -28.24 16.61 4.48
CA GLU A 152 -28.09 17.84 3.70
C GLU A 152 -27.23 17.63 2.44
N LEU A 153 -26.10 16.93 2.59
CA LEU A 153 -25.20 16.57 1.50
C LEU A 153 -25.88 15.71 0.42
N VAL A 154 -26.71 14.75 0.82
CA VAL A 154 -27.49 13.92 -0.12
C VAL A 154 -28.62 14.72 -0.75
N ASN A 155 -29.34 15.55 0.02
CA ASN A 155 -30.44 16.38 -0.48
C ASN A 155 -29.97 17.36 -1.57
N ALA A 156 -28.77 17.91 -1.41
CA ALA A 156 -28.15 18.83 -2.36
C ALA A 156 -27.43 18.12 -3.53
N ASP A 157 -27.48 16.78 -3.58
CA ASP A 157 -26.80 15.94 -4.59
C ASP A 157 -25.28 16.19 -4.67
N ILE A 158 -24.69 16.65 -3.57
CA ILE A 158 -23.28 17.08 -3.54
C ILE A 158 -22.34 15.88 -3.74
N LEU A 159 -22.68 14.72 -3.17
CA LEU A 159 -21.85 13.52 -3.29
C LEU A 159 -21.66 13.10 -4.76
N HIS A 160 -22.75 13.04 -5.52
CA HIS A 160 -22.72 12.67 -6.92
C HIS A 160 -21.97 13.71 -7.76
N LYS A 161 -22.27 15.00 -7.58
CA LYS A 161 -21.59 16.10 -8.29
C LYS A 161 -20.08 16.09 -8.06
N VAL A 162 -19.64 15.87 -6.82
CA VAL A 162 -18.21 15.78 -6.49
C VAL A 162 -17.56 14.58 -7.17
N ASP A 163 -18.19 13.41 -7.17
CA ASP A 163 -17.67 12.22 -7.87
C ASP A 163 -17.53 12.47 -9.38
N VAL A 164 -18.55 13.06 -10.01
CA VAL A 164 -18.52 13.41 -11.44
C VAL A 164 -17.37 14.37 -11.77
N VAL A 165 -17.18 15.42 -10.96
CA VAL A 165 -16.08 16.37 -11.13
C VAL A 165 -14.73 15.67 -11.02
N LEU A 166 -14.53 14.84 -9.99
CA LEU A 166 -13.28 14.11 -9.79
C LEU A 166 -13.00 13.10 -10.91
N ARG A 167 -14.01 12.41 -11.44
CA ARG A 167 -13.84 11.47 -12.56
C ARG A 167 -13.48 12.16 -13.87
N ARG A 168 -13.97 13.39 -14.10
CA ARG A 168 -13.68 14.16 -15.33
C ARG A 168 -12.36 14.91 -15.27
N ALA A 169 -11.85 15.21 -14.08
CA ALA A 169 -10.65 16.03 -13.89
C ALA A 169 -9.45 15.17 -13.43
N PRO A 170 -8.49 14.84 -14.32
CA PRO A 170 -7.27 14.13 -13.96
C PRO A 170 -6.23 15.06 -13.31
N LYS A 171 -6.62 15.83 -12.29
CA LYS A 171 -5.77 16.76 -11.55
C LYS A 171 -6.08 16.78 -10.06
N ILE A 172 -5.13 17.22 -9.24
CA ILE A 172 -5.37 17.43 -7.82
C ILE A 172 -6.17 18.73 -7.65
N MET A 173 -7.20 18.68 -6.80
CA MET A 173 -8.05 19.85 -6.53
C MET A 173 -8.30 20.05 -5.04
N ASN A 174 -8.52 21.29 -4.63
CA ASN A 174 -9.00 21.60 -3.29
C ASN A 174 -10.55 21.62 -3.23
N PRO A 175 -11.19 21.61 -2.03
CA PRO A 175 -12.65 21.64 -1.93
C PRO A 175 -13.33 22.86 -2.56
N ALA A 176 -12.66 24.01 -2.65
CA ALA A 176 -13.22 25.22 -3.27
C ALA A 176 -13.26 25.09 -4.80
N GLU A 177 -12.18 24.60 -5.41
CA GLU A 177 -12.11 24.32 -6.86
C GLU A 177 -13.12 23.25 -7.28
N ILE A 178 -13.34 22.24 -6.43
CA ILE A 178 -14.35 21.21 -6.67
C ILE A 178 -15.76 21.80 -6.61
N ALA A 179 -16.04 22.65 -5.60
CA ALA A 179 -17.32 23.32 -5.49
C ALA A 179 -17.62 24.15 -6.74
N GLU A 180 -16.65 24.95 -7.20
CA GLU A 180 -16.76 25.76 -8.41
C GLU A 180 -17.04 24.91 -9.65
N LYS A 181 -16.24 23.85 -9.89
CA LYS A 181 -16.43 22.93 -11.02
C LYS A 181 -17.73 22.12 -10.94
N ALA A 182 -18.25 21.91 -9.74
CA ALA A 182 -19.53 21.25 -9.51
C ALA A 182 -20.74 22.19 -9.69
N GLY A 183 -20.50 23.48 -10.01
CA GLY A 183 -21.56 24.51 -10.07
C GLY A 183 -22.19 24.79 -8.71
N ILE A 184 -21.44 24.62 -7.63
CA ILE A 184 -21.88 24.86 -6.25
C ILE A 184 -21.29 26.19 -5.79
N ALA A 185 -22.14 27.09 -5.29
CA ALA A 185 -21.69 28.39 -4.77
C ALA A 185 -20.60 28.23 -3.71
N SER A 186 -19.51 28.99 -3.83
CA SER A 186 -18.31 28.84 -3.00
C SER A 186 -18.44 29.48 -1.61
N THR A 187 -19.50 29.13 -0.87
CA THR A 187 -19.70 29.55 0.52
C THR A 187 -18.99 28.61 1.49
N LYS A 188 -18.73 29.05 2.72
CA LYS A 188 -18.10 28.22 3.77
C LYS A 188 -18.86 26.90 3.99
N ILE A 189 -20.19 26.98 4.08
CA ILE A 189 -21.08 25.83 4.29
C ILE A 189 -20.94 24.82 3.15
N ASN A 190 -20.94 25.30 1.90
CA ASN A 190 -20.83 24.43 0.73
C ASN A 190 -19.44 23.81 0.60
N ARG A 191 -18.37 24.53 0.95
CA ARG A 191 -17.01 23.98 1.00
C ARG A 191 -16.90 22.87 2.06
N ASP A 192 -17.52 23.05 3.23
CA ASP A 192 -17.58 22.02 4.27
C ASP A 192 -18.40 20.78 3.82
N ALA A 193 -19.48 21.00 3.07
CA ALA A 193 -20.29 19.93 2.49
C ALA A 193 -19.50 19.15 1.42
N VAL A 194 -18.78 19.84 0.53
CA VAL A 194 -17.87 19.22 -0.44
C VAL A 194 -16.76 18.46 0.27
N ALA A 195 -16.19 19.01 1.34
CA ALA A 195 -15.16 18.32 2.12
C ALA A 195 -15.71 17.03 2.78
N THR A 196 -16.95 17.07 3.26
CA THR A 196 -17.66 15.90 3.80
C THR A 196 -17.91 14.86 2.70
N ALA A 197 -18.32 15.28 1.49
CA ALA A 197 -18.49 14.39 0.33
C ALA A 197 -17.17 13.73 -0.08
N VAL A 198 -16.07 14.49 -0.09
CA VAL A 198 -14.74 13.94 -0.34
C VAL A 198 -14.35 12.90 0.72
N ASN A 199 -14.68 13.12 2.00
CA ASN A 199 -14.43 12.13 3.04
C ASN A 199 -15.18 10.82 2.75
N VAL A 200 -16.47 10.90 2.39
CA VAL A 200 -17.27 9.73 2.03
C VAL A 200 -16.65 9.00 0.83
N LEU A 201 -16.29 9.72 -0.24
CA LEU A 201 -15.65 9.12 -1.42
C LEU A 201 -14.25 8.55 -1.13
N SER A 202 -13.51 9.15 -0.20
CA SER A 202 -12.21 8.65 0.27
C SER A 202 -12.37 7.36 1.05
N THR A 203 -13.36 7.27 1.94
CA THR A 203 -13.71 6.04 2.65
C THR A 203 -14.09 4.93 1.66
N MET A 204 -14.78 5.27 0.57
CA MET A 204 -15.07 4.34 -0.54
C MET A 204 -13.87 4.02 -1.43
N LYS A 205 -12.70 4.62 -1.20
CA LYS A 205 -11.47 4.51 -2.03
C LYS A 205 -11.63 4.99 -3.48
N LEU A 206 -12.65 5.83 -3.75
CA LEU A 206 -12.86 6.48 -5.04
C LEU A 206 -12.07 7.79 -5.18
N ALA A 207 -11.70 8.38 -4.04
CA ALA A 207 -10.89 9.57 -3.96
C ALA A 207 -9.65 9.32 -3.08
N GLN A 208 -8.54 9.97 -3.41
CA GLN A 208 -7.34 9.98 -2.59
C GLN A 208 -7.11 11.38 -2.04
N LYS A 209 -7.19 11.52 -0.72
CA LYS A 209 -6.85 12.77 -0.03
C LYS A 209 -5.34 12.91 0.13
N GLN A 210 -4.87 14.13 -0.03
CA GLN A 210 -3.52 14.57 0.27
C GLN A 210 -3.64 15.68 1.32
N PRO A 211 -3.34 15.39 2.59
CA PRO A 211 -3.42 16.40 3.64
C PRO A 211 -2.39 17.51 3.37
N LEU A 212 -2.82 18.76 3.46
CA LEU A 212 -1.94 19.94 3.37
C LEU A 212 -1.48 20.43 4.74
N SER A 213 -2.14 19.98 5.82
CA SER A 213 -1.78 20.30 7.20
C SER A 213 -1.75 19.03 8.05
N ALA A 214 -0.87 19.01 9.05
CA ALA A 214 -0.74 17.91 10.01
C ALA A 214 -2.05 17.61 10.77
N LYS A 215 -2.94 18.60 10.91
CA LYS A 215 -4.27 18.45 11.53
C LYS A 215 -5.37 18.04 10.53
N GLY A 216 -5.05 17.82 9.25
CA GLY A 216 -5.96 17.33 8.21
C GLY A 216 -7.11 18.26 7.81
N LYS A 217 -7.12 19.52 8.29
CA LYS A 217 -8.21 20.49 8.04
C LYS A 217 -8.22 21.00 6.61
N SER A 218 -7.04 21.18 6.03
CA SER A 218 -6.82 21.50 4.63
C SER A 218 -6.32 20.26 3.91
N PHE A 219 -6.89 19.95 2.76
CA PHE A 219 -6.46 18.84 1.93
C PHE A 219 -6.70 19.17 0.46
N ARG A 220 -5.91 18.55 -0.39
CA ARG A 220 -6.25 18.39 -1.80
C ARG A 220 -6.69 16.97 -2.05
N VAL A 221 -7.38 16.74 -3.15
CA VAL A 221 -7.93 15.44 -3.50
C VAL A 221 -7.81 15.21 -5.00
N VAL A 222 -7.55 13.96 -5.35
CA VAL A 222 -7.57 13.47 -6.72
C VAL A 222 -8.44 12.23 -6.76
N ASN A 223 -9.08 11.96 -7.91
CA ASN A 223 -9.70 10.67 -8.11
C ASN A 223 -8.67 9.54 -7.98
N ALA A 224 -9.03 8.44 -7.33
CA ALA A 224 -8.14 7.31 -7.10
C ALA A 224 -7.58 6.71 -8.40
N TRP A 225 -8.34 6.73 -9.51
CA TRP A 225 -7.88 6.28 -10.83
C TRP A 225 -6.73 7.12 -11.39
N TYR A 226 -6.72 8.42 -11.10
CA TYR A 226 -5.71 9.34 -11.62
C TYR A 226 -4.50 9.50 -10.70
N ARG A 227 -4.48 8.86 -9.52
CA ARG A 227 -3.41 9.06 -8.52
C ARG A 227 -2.00 8.88 -9.08
N HIS A 228 -1.78 7.89 -9.94
CA HIS A 228 -0.48 7.61 -10.53
C HIS A 228 -0.14 8.61 -11.65
N ARG A 229 -1.14 8.98 -12.45
CA ARG A 229 -1.01 9.95 -13.54
C ARG A 229 -0.60 11.31 -12.99
N VAL A 230 -1.25 11.75 -11.91
CA VAL A 230 -0.97 13.05 -11.31
C VAL A 230 0.37 13.07 -10.56
N ARG A 231 0.75 11.99 -9.87
CA ARG A 231 2.10 11.86 -9.27
C ARG A 231 3.24 11.95 -10.29
N SER A 232 2.98 11.55 -11.53
CA SER A 232 3.93 11.61 -12.64
C SER A 232 3.84 12.90 -13.47
N SER A 233 2.88 13.78 -13.17
CA SER A 233 2.75 15.07 -13.84
C SER A 233 3.71 16.07 -13.19
N PRO A 234 4.58 16.74 -13.97
CA PRO A 234 5.48 17.75 -13.43
C PRO A 234 4.71 18.88 -12.72
N GLU A 235 3.65 19.40 -13.36
CA GLU A 235 2.83 20.51 -12.88
C GLU A 235 2.13 20.24 -11.54
N GLU A 236 1.93 18.97 -11.19
CA GLU A 236 1.13 18.57 -10.02
C GLU A 236 1.99 17.92 -8.93
N ASN A 237 3.28 17.71 -9.20
CA ASN A 237 4.22 17.09 -8.26
C ASN A 237 4.91 18.18 -7.44
N THR A 238 4.58 18.27 -6.17
CA THR A 238 5.12 19.29 -5.25
C THR A 238 6.64 19.28 -5.16
N GLN A 239 7.29 18.11 -5.22
CA GLN A 239 8.75 18.02 -5.19
C GLN A 239 9.37 18.52 -6.49
N TYR A 240 8.71 18.28 -7.63
CA TYR A 240 9.14 18.84 -8.91
C TYR A 240 9.00 20.37 -8.93
N GLN A 241 7.86 20.90 -8.48
CA GLN A 241 7.65 22.35 -8.36
C GLN A 241 8.70 23.00 -7.45
N LEU A 242 9.05 22.35 -6.34
CA LEU A 242 10.12 22.79 -5.44
C LEU A 242 11.48 22.85 -6.14
N MET A 243 11.80 21.84 -6.95
CA MET A 243 13.04 21.84 -7.74
C MET A 243 13.05 22.98 -8.77
N GLN A 244 11.92 23.25 -9.45
CA GLN A 244 11.82 24.38 -10.36
C GLN A 244 11.98 25.74 -9.65
N ALA A 245 11.46 25.88 -8.43
CA ALA A 245 11.68 27.09 -7.63
C ALA A 245 13.17 27.26 -7.29
N LEU A 246 13.82 26.21 -6.78
CA LEU A 246 15.26 26.23 -6.47
C LEU A 246 16.16 26.45 -7.70
N ALA A 247 15.71 26.10 -8.90
CA ALA A 247 16.43 26.37 -10.13
C ALA A 247 16.48 27.87 -10.50
N LYS A 248 15.54 28.68 -9.98
CA LYS A 248 15.51 30.13 -10.21
C LYS A 248 16.47 30.89 -9.30
N GLY A 249 16.93 30.27 -8.21
CA GLY A 249 17.87 30.88 -7.28
C GLY A 249 17.81 30.29 -5.88
N PRO A 250 18.70 30.73 -4.98
CA PRO A 250 18.66 30.36 -3.58
C PRO A 250 17.36 30.84 -2.93
N HIS A 251 16.69 29.96 -2.17
CA HIS A 251 15.47 30.30 -1.43
C HIS A 251 15.55 29.84 0.03
N THR A 252 14.98 30.60 0.95
CA THR A 252 14.73 30.12 2.32
C THR A 252 13.54 29.16 2.36
N GLY A 253 13.42 28.38 3.44
CA GLY A 253 12.27 27.49 3.62
C GLY A 253 10.92 28.23 3.59
N GLU A 254 10.87 29.46 4.10
CA GLU A 254 9.69 30.33 4.08
C GLU A 254 9.37 30.81 2.66
N GLN A 255 10.36 31.28 1.92
CA GLN A 255 10.20 31.72 0.52
C GLN A 255 9.72 30.58 -0.38
N LEU A 256 10.17 29.34 -0.16
CA LEU A 256 9.67 28.17 -0.89
C LEU A 256 8.23 27.81 -0.52
N GLN A 257 7.83 28.02 0.74
CA GLN A 257 6.45 27.80 1.15
C GLN A 257 5.49 28.81 0.50
N GLU A 258 5.89 30.08 0.45
CA GLU A 258 5.16 31.14 -0.24
C GLU A 258 5.08 30.90 -1.75
N ALA A 259 6.20 30.58 -2.40
CA ALA A 259 6.26 30.35 -3.84
C ALA A 259 5.40 29.16 -4.33
N LEU A 260 5.15 28.18 -3.45
CA LEU A 260 4.37 26.98 -3.77
C LEU A 260 2.89 27.08 -3.32
N ASP A 261 2.48 28.22 -2.75
CA ASP A 261 1.16 28.44 -2.09
C ASP A 261 0.79 27.28 -1.14
N LEU A 262 1.80 26.78 -0.43
CA LEU A 262 1.66 25.71 0.55
C LEU A 262 1.49 26.34 1.92
N ARG A 263 0.25 26.70 2.28
CA ARG A 263 -0.10 27.20 3.62
C ARG A 263 0.16 26.12 4.68
N SER A 264 1.38 26.16 5.23
CA SER A 264 1.97 25.48 6.39
C SER A 264 1.73 23.96 6.66
N ASN A 265 2.90 23.30 6.73
CA ASN A 265 3.35 22.24 7.66
C ASN A 265 3.28 20.74 7.30
N SER A 266 4.44 20.11 7.52
CA SER A 266 4.91 18.73 7.28
C SER A 266 5.32 18.37 5.84
N GLY A 267 4.42 18.46 4.86
CA GLY A 267 4.70 17.98 3.49
C GLY A 267 5.84 18.73 2.78
N THR A 268 5.94 20.05 2.96
CA THR A 268 7.03 20.85 2.36
C THR A 268 8.37 20.59 3.04
N GLN A 269 8.39 20.44 4.37
CA GLN A 269 9.60 20.10 5.14
C GLN A 269 10.08 18.69 4.78
N GLU A 270 9.17 17.75 4.61
CA GLU A 270 9.47 16.37 4.20
C GLU A 270 9.95 16.31 2.75
N ALA A 271 9.31 17.07 1.84
CA ALA A 271 9.79 17.23 0.45
C ALA A 271 11.18 17.88 0.39
N LEU A 272 11.45 18.86 1.25
CA LEU A 272 12.75 19.51 1.41
C LEU A 272 13.82 18.55 1.92
N ASN A 273 13.56 17.89 3.05
CA ASN A 273 14.45 16.88 3.62
C ASN A 273 14.70 15.75 2.61
N THR A 274 13.68 15.41 1.81
CA THR A 274 13.79 14.46 0.72
C THR A 274 14.70 14.95 -0.41
N ALA A 275 14.57 16.22 -0.83
CA ALA A 275 15.43 16.80 -1.86
C ALA A 275 16.90 16.88 -1.39
N ILE A 276 17.13 17.25 -0.13
CA ILE A 276 18.46 17.31 0.48
C ILE A 276 19.08 15.91 0.62
N SER A 277 18.37 14.97 1.25
CA SER A 277 18.86 13.60 1.47
C SER A 277 19.17 12.84 0.18
N ARG A 278 18.62 13.29 -0.97
CA ARG A 278 18.83 12.63 -2.27
C ARG A 278 19.81 13.35 -3.17
N GLY A 279 20.45 14.40 -2.65
CA GLY A 279 21.45 15.20 -3.36
C GLY A 279 20.86 15.98 -4.52
N LEU A 280 19.58 16.36 -4.45
CA LEU A 280 18.95 17.25 -5.44
C LEU A 280 19.10 18.72 -5.03
N ALA A 281 19.12 19.00 -3.73
CA ALA A 281 19.32 20.32 -3.15
C ALA A 281 20.36 20.26 -2.02
N THR A 282 20.99 21.39 -1.73
CA THR A 282 21.89 21.60 -0.59
C THR A 282 21.39 22.75 0.26
N ALA A 283 21.64 22.69 1.57
CA ALA A 283 21.36 23.79 2.48
C ALA A 283 22.67 24.45 2.90
N SER A 284 22.77 25.76 2.74
CA SER A 284 23.90 26.58 3.19
C SER A 284 23.39 27.68 4.13
N ARG A 285 24.18 28.09 5.12
CA ARG A 285 23.83 29.24 5.96
C ARG A 285 24.19 30.52 5.22
N GLY A 286 23.21 31.40 5.02
CA GLY A 286 23.45 32.74 4.49
C GLY A 286 24.07 33.68 5.52
N ARG A 287 24.42 34.91 5.09
CA ARG A 287 24.99 35.97 5.95
C ARG A 287 24.08 36.36 7.13
N SER A 288 22.77 36.20 6.98
CA SER A 288 21.75 36.47 8.02
C SER A 288 21.55 35.32 9.02
N GLY A 289 22.33 34.23 8.93
CA GLY A 289 22.18 33.04 9.77
C GLY A 289 21.02 32.12 9.37
N THR A 290 20.15 32.55 8.44
CA THR A 290 19.08 31.73 7.88
C THR A 290 19.60 30.68 6.89
N LEU A 291 19.05 29.47 6.95
CA LEU A 291 19.35 28.39 6.01
C LEU A 291 18.74 28.72 4.64
N ALA A 292 19.61 28.97 3.67
CA ALA A 292 19.28 29.11 2.26
C ALA A 292 19.45 27.75 1.56
N LEU A 293 18.51 27.41 0.71
CA LEU A 293 18.49 26.17 -0.05
C LEU A 293 18.86 26.48 -1.50
N THR A 294 19.72 25.65 -2.07
CA THR A 294 20.21 25.76 -3.44
C THR A 294 20.05 24.44 -4.16
N ILE A 295 19.76 24.50 -5.46
CA ILE A 295 19.78 23.31 -6.31
C ILE A 295 21.22 22.84 -6.53
N THR A 296 21.43 21.52 -6.51
CA THR A 296 22.73 20.91 -6.86
C THR A 296 22.91 20.79 -8.37
N GLU A 297 24.14 20.55 -8.83
CA GLU A 297 24.42 20.26 -10.25
C GLU A 297 23.64 19.03 -10.76
N LEU A 298 23.54 17.98 -9.95
CA LEU A 298 22.69 16.81 -10.26
C LEU A 298 21.21 17.20 -10.37
N GLY A 299 20.74 18.12 -9.53
CA GLY A 299 19.38 18.66 -9.59
C GLY A 299 19.13 19.43 -10.89
N LYS A 300 20.09 20.24 -11.34
CA LYS A 300 20.01 21.00 -12.60
C LYS A 300 19.99 20.06 -13.81
N GLU A 301 20.93 19.11 -13.89
CA GLU A 301 21.01 18.10 -14.96
C GLU A 301 19.66 17.37 -15.14
N LEU A 302 19.04 16.95 -14.03
CA LEU A 302 17.77 16.24 -14.07
C LEU A 302 16.57 17.12 -14.44
N LEU A 303 16.61 18.42 -14.13
CA LEU A 303 15.59 19.38 -14.57
C LEU A 303 15.73 19.72 -16.06
N GLU A 304 16.96 19.81 -16.57
CA GLU A 304 17.24 19.94 -18.00
C GLU A 304 16.76 18.71 -18.77
N GLU A 305 17.03 17.50 -18.26
CA GLU A 305 16.51 16.23 -18.84
C GLU A 305 14.97 16.23 -18.89
N GLN A 306 14.32 16.92 -17.95
CA GLN A 306 12.87 17.05 -17.86
C GLN A 306 12.28 18.10 -18.82
N ALA A 307 13.07 19.02 -19.35
CA ALA A 307 12.60 20.14 -20.17
C ALA A 307 11.74 19.65 -21.36
N GLY A 308 10.58 20.29 -21.55
CA GLY A 308 9.65 19.98 -22.65
C GLY A 308 8.88 18.65 -22.52
N ARG A 309 9.06 17.87 -21.44
CA ARG A 309 8.39 16.57 -21.27
C ARG A 309 7.12 16.67 -20.43
N LYS A 310 6.03 16.09 -20.94
CA LYS A 310 4.70 16.06 -20.28
C LYS A 310 4.62 15.18 -19.02
N ARG A 311 5.63 14.33 -18.77
CA ARG A 311 5.70 13.42 -17.62
C ARG A 311 7.10 13.48 -17.01
N ILE A 312 7.19 13.32 -15.69
CA ILE A 312 8.47 13.30 -14.99
C ILE A 312 9.32 12.13 -15.51
N VAL A 313 10.53 12.42 -15.98
CA VAL A 313 11.48 11.44 -16.52
C VAL A 313 11.82 10.40 -15.47
N PRO A 314 12.04 9.13 -15.84
CA PRO A 314 12.26 8.07 -14.88
C PRO A 314 13.39 8.36 -13.88
N ARG A 315 14.47 9.02 -14.30
CA ARG A 315 15.62 9.34 -13.44
C ARG A 315 15.26 10.39 -12.37
N LEU A 316 14.64 11.50 -12.79
CA LEU A 316 14.12 12.52 -11.87
C LEU A 316 12.99 11.98 -11.00
N ARG A 317 12.07 11.20 -11.56
CA ARG A 317 10.96 10.56 -10.81
C ARG A 317 11.47 9.67 -9.69
N ARG A 318 12.52 8.88 -9.93
CA ARG A 318 13.18 8.04 -8.92
C ARG A 318 13.74 8.88 -7.77
N LYS A 319 14.42 9.98 -8.10
CA LYS A 319 14.98 10.91 -7.12
C LYS A 319 13.94 11.74 -6.38
N LEU A 320 12.82 12.11 -6.99
CA LEU A 320 11.73 12.84 -6.33
C LEU A 320 10.87 11.92 -5.47
N LEU A 321 10.37 10.81 -6.02
CA LEU A 321 9.38 9.96 -5.34
C LEU A 321 9.98 8.95 -4.36
N GLY A 322 11.29 8.74 -4.36
CA GLY A 322 11.94 7.89 -3.36
C GLY A 322 11.79 6.41 -3.61
N GLU A 323 11.48 6.08 -4.86
CA GLU A 323 11.54 4.71 -5.31
C GLU A 323 13.00 4.26 -5.16
N LYS A 324 13.28 3.44 -4.14
CA LYS A 324 14.56 2.73 -4.02
C LYS A 324 14.84 2.11 -5.38
N ASN A 325 15.93 2.56 -6.00
CA ASN A 325 16.29 2.17 -7.35
C ASN A 325 16.98 0.81 -7.25
N HIS A 326 16.21 -0.29 -7.34
CA HIS A 326 16.78 -1.63 -7.44
C HIS A 326 17.24 -1.95 -8.88
N GLY A 327 17.60 -0.92 -9.67
CA GLY A 327 18.15 -1.07 -11.02
C GLY A 327 17.19 -1.59 -12.09
N LEU A 328 15.85 -1.47 -11.92
CA LEU A 328 14.88 -1.95 -12.90
C LEU A 328 14.60 -0.90 -14.00
N THR A 329 14.65 -1.34 -15.26
CA THR A 329 14.17 -0.60 -16.44
C THR A 329 12.63 -0.51 -16.46
N PRO A 330 12.00 0.41 -17.22
CA PRO A 330 10.53 0.51 -17.31
C PRO A 330 9.82 -0.80 -17.66
N THR A 331 10.41 -1.58 -18.57
CA THR A 331 9.91 -2.90 -18.98
C THR A 331 10.03 -3.93 -17.85
N GLU A 332 11.12 -3.89 -17.08
CA GLU A 332 11.31 -4.74 -15.92
C GLU A 332 10.39 -4.35 -14.76
N GLU A 333 10.09 -3.07 -14.56
CA GLU A 333 9.11 -2.63 -13.56
C GLU A 333 7.69 -3.09 -13.94
N TYR A 334 7.31 -3.03 -15.21
CA TYR A 334 6.05 -3.63 -15.67
C TYR A 334 6.00 -5.15 -15.40
N SER A 335 7.11 -5.84 -15.67
CA SER A 335 7.27 -7.28 -15.39
C SER A 335 7.19 -7.57 -13.89
N TYR A 336 7.85 -6.74 -13.06
CA TYR A 336 7.80 -6.80 -11.60
C TYR A 336 6.38 -6.68 -11.08
N GLN A 337 5.63 -5.67 -11.53
CA GLN A 337 4.23 -5.46 -11.11
C GLN A 337 3.32 -6.61 -11.56
N SER A 338 3.65 -7.28 -12.65
CA SER A 338 2.91 -8.46 -13.14
C SER A 338 3.17 -9.69 -12.26
N LEU A 339 4.45 -9.95 -11.94
CA LEU A 339 4.87 -11.02 -11.02
C LEU A 339 4.36 -10.77 -9.59
N LEU A 340 4.32 -9.52 -9.15
CA LEU A 340 3.80 -9.14 -7.84
C LEU A 340 2.30 -9.46 -7.72
N ARG A 341 1.52 -9.17 -8.76
CA ARG A 341 0.09 -9.56 -8.81
C ARG A 341 -0.09 -11.07 -8.78
N TRP A 342 0.76 -11.81 -9.48
CA TRP A 342 0.76 -13.28 -9.44
C TRP A 342 1.10 -13.81 -8.04
N ALA A 343 2.18 -13.31 -7.43
CA ALA A 343 2.60 -13.74 -6.09
C ALA A 343 1.53 -13.46 -5.03
N ARG A 344 0.80 -12.35 -5.14
CA ARG A 344 -0.36 -12.04 -4.28
C ARG A 344 -1.48 -13.06 -4.41
N VAL A 345 -1.82 -13.49 -5.62
CA VAL A 345 -2.84 -14.51 -5.85
C VAL A 345 -2.39 -15.85 -5.23
N GLN A 346 -1.11 -16.22 -5.38
CA GLN A 346 -0.59 -17.45 -4.77
C GLN A 346 -0.54 -17.40 -3.25
N ALA A 347 -0.12 -16.26 -2.68
CA ALA A 347 -0.14 -16.05 -1.24
C ALA A 347 -1.56 -16.17 -0.68
N PHE A 348 -2.52 -15.53 -1.34
CA PHE A 348 -3.93 -15.61 -0.95
C PHE A 348 -4.48 -17.03 -0.98
N ARG A 349 -4.10 -17.83 -2.00
CA ARG A 349 -4.49 -19.24 -2.12
C ARG A 349 -3.85 -20.11 -1.05
N ALA A 350 -2.58 -19.87 -0.72
CA ALA A 350 -1.90 -20.61 0.34
C ALA A 350 -2.55 -20.36 1.71
N GLU A 351 -3.04 -19.15 1.96
CA GLU A 351 -3.80 -18.80 3.16
C GLU A 351 -5.25 -19.33 3.13
N ASN A 352 -5.81 -19.60 1.95
CA ASN A 352 -7.20 -20.02 1.76
C ASN A 352 -7.29 -21.24 0.82
N PRO A 353 -6.81 -22.42 1.24
CA PRO A 353 -6.82 -23.62 0.41
C PRO A 353 -8.26 -24.04 0.06
N GLY A 354 -8.46 -24.55 -1.17
CA GLY A 354 -9.74 -25.08 -1.63
C GLY A 354 -10.70 -24.06 -2.28
N LEU A 355 -10.33 -22.79 -2.38
CA LEU A 355 -11.14 -21.80 -3.10
C LEU A 355 -10.98 -21.90 -4.62
N THR A 356 -12.11 -21.82 -5.33
CA THR A 356 -12.14 -21.66 -6.79
C THR A 356 -11.65 -20.27 -7.23
N ASP A 357 -11.24 -20.13 -8.49
CA ASP A 357 -10.77 -18.84 -9.05
C ASP A 357 -11.79 -17.71 -8.90
N ALA A 358 -13.08 -18.00 -9.09
CA ALA A 358 -14.14 -17.01 -8.91
C ALA A 358 -14.25 -16.54 -7.45
N GLN A 359 -14.10 -17.46 -6.49
CA GLN A 359 -14.13 -17.14 -5.05
C GLN A 359 -12.86 -16.40 -4.60
N VAL A 360 -11.70 -16.76 -5.16
CA VAL A 360 -10.45 -16.02 -4.93
C VAL A 360 -10.59 -14.58 -5.45
N ALA A 361 -11.08 -14.41 -6.68
CA ALA A 361 -11.32 -13.10 -7.27
C ALA A 361 -12.25 -12.24 -6.41
N GLU A 362 -13.39 -12.80 -6.03
CA GLU A 362 -14.41 -12.13 -5.23
C GLU A 362 -13.86 -11.68 -3.87
N ARG A 363 -13.12 -12.55 -3.18
CA ARG A 363 -12.51 -12.21 -1.88
C ARG A 363 -11.36 -11.22 -1.98
N MET A 364 -10.60 -11.24 -3.08
CA MET A 364 -9.59 -10.23 -3.38
C MET A 364 -10.19 -8.89 -3.85
N GLY A 365 -11.50 -8.85 -4.15
CA GLY A 365 -12.18 -7.66 -4.68
C GLY A 365 -11.89 -7.40 -6.15
N GLU A 366 -11.51 -8.44 -6.90
CA GLU A 366 -11.12 -8.39 -8.30
C GLU A 366 -12.19 -9.03 -9.20
N MET A 367 -12.10 -8.82 -10.52
CA MET A 367 -13.04 -9.43 -11.47
C MET A 367 -12.89 -10.96 -11.49
N LYS A 368 -13.97 -11.72 -11.69
CA LYS A 368 -13.98 -13.21 -11.66
C LYS A 368 -12.89 -13.87 -12.53
N TRP A 369 -12.54 -13.25 -13.65
CA TRP A 369 -11.50 -13.74 -14.57
C TRP A 369 -10.07 -13.43 -14.11
N TYR A 370 -9.88 -12.58 -13.10
CA TYR A 370 -8.57 -12.05 -12.70
C TYR A 370 -7.60 -13.14 -12.26
N PRO A 371 -7.91 -14.06 -11.31
CA PRO A 371 -6.97 -15.12 -10.93
C PRO A 371 -6.62 -16.04 -12.10
N THR A 372 -7.59 -16.37 -12.95
CA THR A 372 -7.36 -17.18 -14.15
C THR A 372 -6.46 -16.46 -15.15
N PHE A 373 -6.67 -15.17 -15.37
CA PHE A 373 -5.85 -14.34 -16.26
C PHE A 373 -4.44 -14.13 -15.72
N ILE A 374 -4.29 -13.86 -14.43
CA ILE A 374 -2.99 -13.67 -13.78
C ILE A 374 -2.19 -14.99 -13.83
N ASN A 375 -2.82 -16.15 -13.62
CA ASN A 375 -2.14 -17.44 -13.75
C ASN A 375 -1.77 -17.79 -15.19
N ARG A 376 -2.62 -17.44 -16.16
CA ARG A 376 -2.37 -17.72 -17.59
C ARG A 376 -1.40 -16.75 -18.25
N LYS A 377 -1.40 -15.46 -17.88
CA LYS A 377 -0.63 -14.40 -18.55
C LYS A 377 0.50 -13.82 -17.72
N ASN A 378 0.38 -13.68 -16.40
CA ASN A 378 1.37 -12.95 -15.60
C ASN A 378 2.59 -13.78 -15.18
N TRP A 379 2.50 -15.11 -15.19
CA TRP A 379 3.69 -15.97 -15.18
C TRP A 379 4.40 -16.00 -16.55
N VAL A 380 3.62 -15.86 -17.63
CA VAL A 380 4.09 -15.81 -19.03
C VAL A 380 4.66 -14.42 -19.39
N LEU A 381 4.68 -13.48 -18.44
CA LEU A 381 5.06 -12.08 -18.63
C LEU A 381 6.52 -11.66 -18.35
N PRO A 382 7.54 -12.52 -18.52
CA PRO A 382 8.74 -12.07 -19.21
C PRO A 382 8.44 -12.12 -20.73
N VAL A 383 7.48 -11.33 -21.21
CA VAL A 383 7.21 -11.24 -22.67
C VAL A 383 8.39 -10.52 -23.32
N ASN A 384 8.97 -11.20 -24.30
CA ASN A 384 10.17 -10.93 -25.11
C ASN A 384 11.50 -11.50 -24.60
N ALA A 385 11.52 -12.60 -23.84
CA ALA A 385 12.72 -13.43 -23.77
C ALA A 385 12.58 -14.63 -24.73
N GLN A 386 13.47 -14.74 -25.73
CA GLN A 386 13.41 -15.78 -26.76
C GLN A 386 13.72 -17.21 -26.24
N SER A 387 14.31 -17.34 -25.04
CA SER A 387 14.65 -18.65 -24.45
C SER A 387 14.19 -18.82 -22.98
N PRO A 388 13.95 -20.06 -22.53
CA PRO A 388 13.67 -20.36 -21.13
C PRO A 388 14.74 -19.87 -20.14
N GLU A 389 16.04 -19.88 -20.49
CA GLU A 389 17.10 -19.36 -19.61
C GLU A 389 16.96 -17.85 -19.37
N ALA A 390 16.74 -17.07 -20.43
CA ALA A 390 16.61 -15.62 -20.33
C ALA A 390 15.40 -15.23 -19.46
N ARG A 391 14.31 -16.00 -19.54
CA ARG A 391 13.15 -15.87 -18.66
C ARG A 391 13.50 -16.15 -17.19
N ILE A 392 14.20 -17.25 -16.91
CA ILE A 392 14.57 -17.63 -15.53
C ILE A 392 15.53 -16.61 -14.93
N ARG A 393 16.56 -16.17 -15.67
CA ARG A 393 17.49 -15.11 -15.22
C ARG A 393 16.77 -13.80 -14.92
N ARG A 394 15.83 -13.40 -15.78
CA ARG A 394 15.04 -12.19 -15.55
C ARG A 394 14.13 -12.32 -14.34
N ALA A 395 13.52 -13.49 -14.14
CA ALA A 395 12.70 -13.78 -12.97
C ALA A 395 13.54 -13.79 -11.67
N GLN A 396 14.76 -14.33 -11.69
CA GLN A 396 15.72 -14.27 -10.57
C GLN A 396 16.07 -12.82 -10.23
N LYS A 397 16.42 -11.99 -11.22
CA LYS A 397 16.66 -10.55 -11.02
C LYS A 397 15.48 -9.86 -10.34
N LEU A 398 14.25 -10.12 -10.81
CA LEU A 398 13.03 -9.55 -10.24
C LEU A 398 12.70 -10.13 -8.85
N TRP A 399 13.09 -11.37 -8.57
CA TRP A 399 12.97 -11.99 -7.26
C TRP A 399 13.89 -11.32 -6.22
N HIS A 400 15.14 -10.98 -6.57
CA HIS A 400 16.01 -10.21 -5.67
C HIS A 400 15.37 -8.87 -5.29
N VAL A 401 14.76 -8.18 -6.26
CA VAL A 401 14.01 -6.94 -5.98
C VAL A 401 12.79 -7.19 -5.10
N MET A 402 12.04 -8.28 -5.34
CA MET A 402 10.88 -8.64 -4.53
C MET A 402 11.25 -9.03 -3.10
N ARG A 403 12.42 -9.66 -2.89
CA ARG A 403 12.94 -9.97 -1.56
C ARG A 403 13.14 -8.70 -0.72
N GLU A 404 13.59 -7.62 -1.36
CA GLU A 404 13.81 -6.34 -0.70
C GLU A 404 12.52 -5.50 -0.52
N ARG A 405 11.62 -5.51 -1.51
CA ARG A 405 10.39 -4.71 -1.51
C ARG A 405 9.21 -5.39 -0.81
N ASP A 406 9.04 -6.69 -1.03
CA ASP A 406 7.87 -7.48 -0.66
C ASP A 406 8.29 -8.87 -0.11
N PRO A 407 9.05 -8.94 1.01
CA PRO A 407 9.69 -10.17 1.49
C PRO A 407 8.72 -11.32 1.78
N LYS A 408 7.45 -11.02 2.10
CA LYS A 408 6.40 -12.03 2.32
C LYS A 408 5.96 -12.73 1.03
N LEU A 409 6.15 -12.08 -0.12
CA LEU A 409 5.71 -12.59 -1.43
C LEU A 409 6.86 -13.26 -2.20
N ALA A 410 8.11 -12.91 -1.89
CA ALA A 410 9.30 -13.46 -2.51
C ALA A 410 9.39 -15.01 -2.51
N PRO A 411 8.97 -15.74 -1.44
CA PRO A 411 9.01 -17.21 -1.44
C PRO A 411 8.12 -17.87 -2.50
N PHE A 412 7.00 -17.25 -2.87
CA PHE A 412 6.11 -17.78 -3.91
C PHE A 412 6.76 -17.70 -5.28
N LEU A 413 7.47 -16.59 -5.55
CA LEU A 413 8.23 -16.42 -6.79
C LEU A 413 9.45 -17.35 -6.84
N ALA A 414 10.17 -17.54 -5.73
CA ALA A 414 11.30 -18.46 -5.63
C ALA A 414 10.91 -19.90 -6.02
N ARG A 415 9.87 -20.46 -5.38
CA ARG A 415 9.39 -21.83 -5.67
C ARG A 415 9.01 -22.02 -7.13
N LYS A 416 8.46 -20.98 -7.76
CA LYS A 416 8.05 -21.04 -9.15
C LYS A 416 9.22 -20.95 -10.12
N ILE A 417 10.23 -20.13 -9.80
CA ILE A 417 11.51 -20.11 -10.54
C ILE A 417 12.19 -21.48 -10.46
N GLU A 418 12.24 -22.09 -9.28
CA GLU A 418 12.81 -23.44 -9.07
C GLU A 418 12.07 -24.50 -9.88
N ALA A 419 10.73 -24.50 -9.87
CA ALA A 419 9.93 -25.45 -10.62
C ALA A 419 10.13 -25.32 -12.14
N ASP A 420 10.14 -24.09 -12.67
CA ASP A 420 10.33 -23.87 -14.11
C ASP A 420 11.78 -24.15 -14.55
N ALA A 421 12.77 -23.85 -13.71
CA ALA A 421 14.15 -24.18 -13.99
C ALA A 421 14.40 -25.68 -13.99
N ALA A 422 13.80 -26.43 -13.05
CA ALA A 422 13.83 -27.89 -13.05
C ALA A 422 13.17 -28.48 -14.29
N ALA A 423 12.03 -27.93 -14.73
CA ALA A 423 11.31 -28.39 -15.93
C ALA A 423 12.12 -28.20 -17.24
N HIS A 424 13.09 -27.30 -17.25
CA HIS A 424 13.92 -26.99 -18.41
C HIS A 424 15.40 -27.38 -18.24
N GLY A 425 15.78 -28.04 -17.14
CA GLY A 425 17.17 -28.44 -16.86
C GLY A 425 18.14 -27.27 -16.64
N ILE A 426 17.64 -26.11 -16.19
CA ILE A 426 18.42 -24.87 -16.05
C ILE A 426 18.89 -24.73 -14.60
N PRO A 427 20.19 -24.51 -14.33
CA PRO A 427 20.68 -24.29 -12.97
C PRO A 427 20.16 -22.96 -12.42
N VAL A 428 19.56 -22.99 -11.22
CA VAL A 428 19.17 -21.80 -10.47
C VAL A 428 20.31 -21.43 -9.54
N GLU A 429 20.80 -20.19 -9.61
CA GLU A 429 21.69 -19.64 -8.58
C GLU A 429 20.99 -19.70 -7.22
N LYS A 430 21.41 -20.63 -6.37
CA LYS A 430 21.02 -20.67 -4.97
C LYS A 430 21.93 -19.71 -4.21
N GLU A 431 21.46 -18.50 -3.93
CA GLU A 431 22.18 -17.62 -3.01
C GLU A 431 22.18 -18.25 -1.60
N VAL A 432 23.38 -18.54 -1.10
CA VAL A 432 23.61 -18.86 0.30
C VAL A 432 23.31 -17.59 1.11
N PRO A 433 22.43 -17.62 2.13
CA PRO A 433 22.10 -16.43 2.93
C PRO A 433 23.39 -15.79 3.47
N ALA A 434 23.46 -14.46 3.55
CA ALA A 434 24.68 -13.73 3.92
C ALA A 434 25.39 -14.27 5.18
N ASN A 435 24.62 -14.71 6.19
CA ASN A 435 25.18 -15.36 7.39
C ASN A 435 25.80 -16.74 7.11
N GLY A 436 25.18 -17.52 6.22
CA GLY A 436 25.71 -18.80 5.74
C GLY A 436 26.91 -18.63 4.81
N LEU A 437 26.92 -17.59 3.97
CA LEU A 437 28.06 -17.26 3.11
C LEU A 437 29.25 -16.81 3.96
N GLN A 438 29.03 -15.92 4.93
CA GLN A 438 30.08 -15.52 5.88
C GLN A 438 30.63 -16.72 6.65
N GLN A 439 29.78 -17.63 7.12
CA GLN A 439 30.24 -18.81 7.85
C GLN A 439 30.94 -19.84 6.94
N HIS A 440 30.47 -20.00 5.71
CA HIS A 440 31.11 -20.86 4.70
C HIS A 440 32.47 -20.30 4.27
N VAL A 441 32.54 -18.99 3.99
CA VAL A 441 33.78 -18.26 3.66
C VAL A 441 34.75 -18.31 4.82
N ARG A 442 34.28 -18.12 6.06
CA ARG A 442 35.11 -18.25 7.27
C ARG A 442 35.68 -19.65 7.43
N ASN A 443 34.84 -20.69 7.27
CA ASN A 443 35.29 -22.09 7.33
C ASN A 443 36.26 -22.44 6.20
N MET A 444 36.05 -21.89 5.00
CA MET A 444 36.93 -22.08 3.85
C MET A 444 38.27 -21.35 4.04
N GLY A 445 38.24 -20.12 4.53
CA GLY A 445 39.42 -19.34 4.89
C GLY A 445 40.28 -20.06 5.93
N PHE A 446 39.67 -20.62 6.98
CA PHE A 446 40.38 -21.44 7.98
C PHE A 446 40.90 -22.79 7.46
N ARG A 447 40.38 -23.33 6.35
CA ARG A 447 40.96 -24.53 5.73
C ARG A 447 42.16 -24.20 4.84
N LEU A 448 42.10 -23.03 4.19
CA LEU A 448 43.15 -22.55 3.30
C LEU A 448 44.35 -22.03 4.10
N LEU A 449 44.11 -21.32 5.21
CA LEU A 449 45.12 -20.96 6.21
C LEU A 449 45.39 -22.19 7.08
N ARG A 450 46.61 -22.75 7.07
CA ARG A 450 46.90 -23.87 7.99
C ARG A 450 46.94 -23.34 9.44
N PRO A 451 46.55 -24.14 10.46
CA PRO A 451 46.54 -23.71 11.87
C PRO A 451 47.89 -23.26 12.46
N ASN A 452 48.99 -23.32 11.70
CA ASN A 452 50.34 -23.01 12.17
C ASN A 452 50.89 -21.70 11.56
N GLU A 453 50.09 -20.94 10.81
CA GLU A 453 50.51 -19.70 10.12
C GLU A 453 50.01 -18.44 10.85
N GLU A 454 49.78 -18.51 12.16
CA GLU A 454 49.31 -17.38 12.96
C GLU A 454 50.50 -16.61 13.55
N GLY A 455 50.78 -15.41 13.02
CA GLY A 455 51.35 -14.33 13.83
C GLY A 455 52.71 -13.73 13.44
N LEU A 456 53.34 -14.12 12.33
CA LEU A 456 54.58 -13.49 11.84
C LEU A 456 54.36 -12.82 10.48
N LEU A 457 54.91 -11.62 10.30
CA LEU A 457 54.94 -10.90 9.02
C LEU A 457 55.50 -11.84 7.94
N LEU A 458 54.65 -12.20 6.98
CA LEU A 458 55.03 -13.09 5.89
C LEU A 458 56.09 -12.41 5.03
N THR A 459 57.14 -13.15 4.68
CA THR A 459 58.11 -12.70 3.67
C THR A 459 57.41 -12.65 2.30
N ARG A 460 57.88 -11.80 1.37
CA ARG A 460 57.28 -11.68 0.03
C ARG A 460 57.09 -13.04 -0.70
N PRO A 461 58.04 -13.99 -0.67
CA PRO A 461 57.84 -15.31 -1.29
C PRO A 461 56.71 -16.13 -0.63
N GLN A 462 56.52 -15.99 0.68
CA GLN A 462 55.44 -16.64 1.41
C GLN A 462 54.09 -15.99 1.09
N GLU A 463 54.04 -14.65 0.96
CA GLU A 463 52.85 -13.95 0.48
C GLU A 463 52.46 -14.39 -0.93
N ASP A 464 53.43 -14.52 -1.85
CA ASP A 464 53.16 -14.93 -3.22
C ASP A 464 52.67 -16.39 -3.31
N ALA A 465 53.24 -17.28 -2.49
CA ALA A 465 52.75 -18.66 -2.38
C ALA A 465 51.31 -18.73 -1.82
N LEU A 466 51.00 -17.88 -0.83
CA LEU A 466 49.66 -17.80 -0.24
C LEU A 466 48.65 -17.24 -1.25
N VAL A 467 49.00 -16.16 -1.97
CA VAL A 467 48.19 -15.57 -3.04
C VAL A 467 47.95 -16.58 -4.16
N ALA A 468 48.98 -17.31 -4.60
CA ALA A 468 48.86 -18.37 -5.59
C ALA A 468 47.92 -19.49 -5.12
N ARG A 469 48.04 -19.92 -3.85
CA ARG A 469 47.15 -20.92 -3.27
C ARG A 469 45.69 -20.46 -3.21
N PHE A 470 45.44 -19.22 -2.82
CA PHE A 470 44.10 -18.63 -2.79
C PHE A 470 43.49 -18.43 -4.18
N THR A 471 44.30 -18.13 -5.18
CA THR A 471 43.82 -17.94 -6.57
C THR A 471 43.62 -19.26 -7.30
N MET A 472 44.41 -20.28 -6.99
CA MET A 472 44.36 -21.59 -7.66
C MET A 472 43.52 -22.63 -6.93
N ALA A 473 43.09 -22.38 -5.68
CA ALA A 473 42.23 -23.29 -4.94
C ALA A 473 40.92 -23.59 -5.70
N PRO A 474 40.57 -24.87 -5.94
CA PRO A 474 39.32 -25.23 -6.61
C PRO A 474 38.08 -24.64 -5.94
N GLU A 475 38.11 -24.52 -4.61
CA GLU A 475 37.03 -23.93 -3.81
C GLU A 475 36.80 -22.45 -4.15
N MET A 476 37.88 -21.72 -4.47
CA MET A 476 37.84 -20.29 -4.79
C MET A 476 37.32 -20.00 -6.19
N GLN A 477 37.43 -20.96 -7.12
CA GLN A 477 36.87 -20.87 -8.46
C GLN A 477 35.34 -20.98 -8.49
N THR A 478 34.75 -21.54 -7.43
CA THR A 478 33.29 -21.74 -7.31
C THR A 478 32.55 -20.61 -6.60
N LEU A 479 33.29 -19.64 -6.04
CA LEU A 479 32.70 -18.51 -5.33
C LEU A 479 32.12 -17.47 -6.30
N SER A 480 30.98 -16.89 -5.91
CA SER A 480 30.42 -15.71 -6.59
C SER A 480 31.24 -14.46 -6.28
N PRO A 481 31.08 -13.35 -7.04
CA PRO A 481 31.78 -12.09 -6.74
C PRO A 481 31.54 -11.56 -5.31
N ALA A 482 30.35 -11.79 -4.76
CA ALA A 482 30.04 -11.47 -3.36
C ALA A 482 30.81 -12.38 -2.37
N GLY A 483 31.03 -13.64 -2.72
CA GLY A 483 31.87 -14.56 -1.96
C GLY A 483 33.35 -14.18 -2.00
N HIS A 484 33.86 -13.72 -3.15
CA HIS A 484 35.22 -13.19 -3.26
C HIS A 484 35.41 -11.93 -2.42
N ALA A 485 34.46 -10.99 -2.45
CA ALA A 485 34.49 -9.80 -1.61
C ALA A 485 34.48 -10.13 -0.10
N ALA A 486 33.65 -11.09 0.33
CA ALA A 486 33.60 -11.55 1.71
C ALA A 486 34.89 -12.27 2.14
N MET A 487 35.54 -13.02 1.24
CA MET A 487 36.82 -13.66 1.51
C MET A 487 37.94 -12.63 1.67
N LEU A 488 37.95 -11.57 0.84
CA LEU A 488 38.90 -10.46 1.01
C LEU A 488 38.72 -9.77 2.36
N GLU A 489 37.48 -9.48 2.77
CA GLU A 489 37.18 -8.89 4.09
C GLU A 489 37.63 -9.82 5.24
N PHE A 490 37.50 -11.14 5.08
CA PHE A 490 38.02 -12.11 6.04
C PHE A 490 39.55 -12.12 6.09
N LEU A 491 40.23 -12.15 4.95
CA LEU A 491 41.68 -12.15 4.87
C LEU A 491 42.29 -10.86 5.43
N GLU A 492 41.64 -9.71 5.19
CA GLU A 492 42.01 -8.41 5.78
C GLU A 492 41.90 -8.40 7.31
N ARG A 493 41.01 -9.22 7.88
CA ARG A 493 40.81 -9.32 9.34
C ARG A 493 41.69 -10.36 10.02
N VAL A 494 42.04 -11.43 9.32
CA VAL A 494 42.64 -12.64 9.93
C VAL A 494 44.10 -12.85 9.54
N THR A 495 44.59 -12.18 8.48
CA THR A 495 45.97 -12.34 8.00
C THR A 495 46.80 -11.07 8.15
N THR A 496 48.12 -11.22 8.20
CA THR A 496 49.09 -10.12 8.16
C THR A 496 49.54 -9.79 6.72
N LEU A 497 48.72 -10.11 5.72
CA LEU A 497 49.06 -9.87 4.30
C LEU A 497 49.31 -8.39 4.03
N SER A 498 50.37 -8.09 3.28
CA SER A 498 50.66 -6.72 2.87
C SER A 498 49.54 -6.16 1.97
N PRO A 499 49.35 -4.82 1.96
CA PRO A 499 48.41 -4.16 1.04
C PRO A 499 48.65 -4.52 -0.43
N GLY A 500 49.91 -4.82 -0.80
CA GLY A 500 50.27 -5.26 -2.13
C GLY A 500 49.75 -6.66 -2.46
N ALA A 501 49.80 -7.61 -1.52
CA ALA A 501 49.26 -8.95 -1.70
C ALA A 501 47.72 -8.95 -1.79
N LEU A 502 47.06 -8.13 -0.97
CA LEU A 502 45.61 -7.91 -1.04
C LEU A 502 45.18 -7.31 -2.38
N HIS A 503 45.97 -6.35 -2.91
CA HIS A 503 45.72 -5.78 -4.23
C HIS A 503 45.82 -6.82 -5.35
N ARG A 504 46.79 -7.73 -5.30
CA ARG A 504 46.93 -8.83 -6.26
C ARG A 504 45.74 -9.80 -6.21
N LEU A 505 45.23 -10.10 -5.01
CA LEU A 505 44.02 -10.92 -4.86
C LEU A 505 42.76 -10.23 -5.42
N ARG A 506 42.60 -8.92 -5.19
CA ARG A 506 41.51 -8.12 -5.79
C ARG A 506 41.56 -8.15 -7.32
N GLN A 507 42.74 -7.97 -7.91
CA GLN A 507 42.92 -8.07 -9.35
C GLN A 507 42.61 -9.47 -9.89
N ALA A 508 43.08 -10.52 -9.21
CA ALA A 508 42.85 -11.90 -9.64
C ALA A 508 41.37 -12.31 -9.57
N TRP A 509 40.64 -11.85 -8.55
CA TRP A 509 39.22 -12.16 -8.38
C TRP A 509 38.28 -11.14 -9.05
N ARG A 510 38.82 -10.11 -9.71
CA ARG A 510 38.07 -9.03 -10.37
C ARG A 510 37.08 -8.33 -9.43
N VAL A 511 37.50 -8.09 -8.19
CA VAL A 511 36.74 -7.40 -7.13
C VAL A 511 37.25 -5.99 -6.94
#